data_AF-L8WLT1-F1
#
_entry.id   AF-L8WLT1-F1
#
_cell.length_a   1.000
_cell.length_b   1.000
_cell.length_c   1.000
_cell.angle_alpha   90.00
_cell.angle_beta   90.00
_cell.angle_gamma   90.00
#
_symmetry.space_group_name_H-M   'P 1'
#
loop_
_entity.id
_entity.type
_entity.pdbx_description
1 polymer ?
#
loop_
_entity_poly.entity_id
_entity_poly.type
_entity_poly.pdbx_seq_one_letter_code
_entity_poly.pdbx_strand_id
1 'polypeptide(L)'
;MATRVPGCNRTTLHSRRKQYAHSALTVWITTAHAHIQTGYELIIKSGRWGSHSSELGVSNDDLYSALVTNAEKQPDNWNLQGRQTEVWKKYGMHCGCDEKQRRIELWIYRLCSRRYLGAFWGKHQTGLSKCRVAKGLNKTEDHEKYAKRASNFLNSWDDTVSIDGHTGFIQNRFQNGTFNFTDPRHCSIHDPLESTCYLNAINTDGFYESSTQSFSVQRLSPLNIRVYQGYFDVSNEPSQQMPFMYHYADQPHKSTKRSREVISKFYNLTDTGIPGNDDSEMMWYSGAMASYAAFYLIGLYPLPATRQILLSSPWFPSVNITNAFTNTTTTINAINFNGNGNSSGDRVYVRNVTVNGQTWKSRCWLDWDVFEKGGVVDLVLGEYEDGSEDEDGAGCGDLPASLSTGGYA
;
A
#
# COMPACT_ATOMS: atom_id res chain seq x y z
N MET A 1 27.72 48.14 47.17
CA MET A 1 26.51 47.34 46.86
C MET A 1 26.18 47.48 45.39
N ALA A 2 26.59 46.51 44.57
CA ALA A 2 26.15 46.36 43.20
C ALA A 2 26.26 44.85 42.87
N THR A 3 25.24 44.10 43.25
CA THR A 3 25.14 42.66 43.00
C THR A 3 24.75 42.41 41.55
N ARG A 4 25.66 41.78 40.79
CA ARG A 4 25.41 41.25 39.45
C ARG A 4 24.36 40.14 39.52
N VAL A 5 23.34 40.21 38.65
CA VAL A 5 22.46 39.09 38.31
C VAL A 5 23.02 38.42 37.05
N PRO A 6 23.20 37.08 37.01
CA PRO A 6 23.82 36.39 35.88
C PRO A 6 22.87 36.20 34.69
N GLY A 7 23.48 36.09 33.51
CA GLY A 7 22.85 36.17 32.19
C GLY A 7 21.69 35.19 31.95
N CYS A 8 20.62 35.74 31.37
CA CYS A 8 19.54 34.98 30.77
C CYS A 8 20.02 34.44 29.41
N ASN A 9 20.31 33.14 29.37
CA ASN A 9 20.76 32.44 28.16
C ASN A 9 19.62 32.39 27.12
N ARG A 10 19.87 32.86 25.89
CA ARG A 10 18.90 32.89 24.77
C ARG A 10 18.47 31.50 24.26
N THR A 11 18.91 30.41 24.88
CA THR A 11 18.67 29.02 24.46
C THR A 11 17.44 28.37 25.09
N THR A 12 16.85 28.92 26.16
CA THR A 12 15.72 28.28 26.88
C THR A 12 14.32 28.66 26.40
N LEU A 13 14.17 29.72 25.59
CA LEU A 13 12.87 30.10 24.99
C LEU A 13 12.58 29.35 23.67
N HIS A 14 13.60 28.81 23.01
CA HIS A 14 13.44 28.02 21.78
C HIS A 14 13.03 26.55 22.06
N SER A 15 13.36 26.00 23.24
CA SER A 15 13.00 24.62 23.60
C SER A 15 11.52 24.49 24.01
N ARG A 16 10.95 25.47 24.71
CA ARG A 16 9.54 25.42 25.13
C ARG A 16 8.55 25.61 23.97
N ARG A 17 8.85 26.44 22.95
CA ARG A 17 8.00 26.55 21.75
C ARG A 17 8.00 25.28 20.89
N LYS A 18 9.13 24.56 20.81
CA LYS A 18 9.20 23.25 20.12
C LYS A 18 8.42 22.15 20.86
N GLN A 19 8.39 22.17 22.20
CA GLN A 19 7.63 21.18 22.97
C GLN A 19 6.10 21.32 22.84
N TYR A 20 5.56 22.54 22.82
CA TYR A 20 4.11 22.74 22.60
C TYR A 20 3.67 22.55 21.14
N ALA A 21 4.53 22.87 20.17
CA ALA A 21 4.27 22.59 18.76
C ALA A 21 4.36 21.10 18.42
N HIS A 22 5.31 20.34 19.02
CA HIS A 22 5.32 18.88 18.90
C HIS A 22 4.10 18.26 19.58
N SER A 23 3.71 18.69 20.78
CA SER A 23 2.58 18.06 21.49
C SER A 23 1.24 18.22 20.76
N ALA A 24 0.98 19.36 20.10
CA ALA A 24 -0.23 19.58 19.33
C ALA A 24 -0.20 18.91 17.94
N LEU A 25 0.97 18.81 17.31
CA LEU A 25 1.16 18.18 16.00
C LEU A 25 1.15 16.64 16.11
N THR A 26 1.75 16.09 17.18
CA THR A 26 1.75 14.65 17.47
C THR A 26 0.34 14.14 17.82
N VAL A 27 -0.51 14.94 18.48
CA VAL A 27 -1.94 14.60 18.72
C VAL A 27 -2.78 14.71 17.43
N TRP A 28 -2.43 15.61 16.51
CA TRP A 28 -3.15 15.78 15.24
C TRP A 28 -2.80 14.72 14.18
N ILE A 29 -1.54 14.27 14.14
CA ILE A 29 -1.09 13.19 13.24
C ILE A 29 -1.63 11.83 13.72
N THR A 30 -1.63 11.59 15.05
CA THR A 30 -2.14 10.35 15.66
C THR A 30 -3.66 10.16 15.48
N THR A 31 -4.47 11.22 15.56
CA THR A 31 -5.93 11.06 15.41
C THR A 31 -6.34 10.88 13.95
N ALA A 32 -5.61 11.48 13.01
CA ALA A 32 -5.93 11.40 11.58
C ALA A 32 -5.48 10.10 10.90
N HIS A 33 -4.36 9.50 11.34
CA HIS A 33 -3.88 8.21 10.83
C HIS A 33 -4.70 7.04 11.41
N ALA A 34 -5.04 7.07 12.71
CA ALA A 34 -5.73 5.97 13.40
C ALA A 34 -7.13 5.65 12.84
N HIS A 35 -7.81 6.65 12.29
CA HIS A 35 -9.14 6.47 11.70
C HIS A 35 -9.13 6.14 10.20
N ILE A 36 -8.00 6.33 9.53
CA ILE A 36 -7.73 5.74 8.21
C ILE A 36 -7.44 4.24 8.38
N GLN A 37 -6.77 3.85 9.48
CA GLN A 37 -6.41 2.46 9.84
C GLN A 37 -7.58 1.58 10.31
N THR A 38 -8.57 2.10 11.06
CA THR A 38 -9.76 1.32 11.45
C THR A 38 -10.55 0.75 10.25
N GLY A 39 -10.50 1.42 9.09
CA GLY A 39 -11.01 0.85 7.84
C GLY A 39 -10.23 -0.39 7.41
N TYR A 40 -8.90 -0.36 7.46
CA TYR A 40 -8.03 -1.46 7.02
C TYR A 40 -8.11 -2.70 7.92
N GLU A 41 -8.28 -2.52 9.23
CA GLU A 41 -8.47 -3.64 10.16
C GLU A 41 -9.76 -4.41 9.85
N LEU A 42 -10.87 -3.70 9.60
CA LEU A 42 -12.15 -4.27 9.17
C LEU A 42 -12.03 -4.98 7.81
N ILE A 43 -11.21 -4.44 6.91
CA ILE A 43 -10.91 -5.02 5.59
C ILE A 43 -10.17 -6.35 5.70
N ILE A 44 -9.19 -6.45 6.61
CA ILE A 44 -8.42 -7.68 6.83
C ILE A 44 -9.28 -8.74 7.52
N LYS A 45 -10.00 -8.36 8.58
CA LYS A 45 -10.91 -9.26 9.31
C LYS A 45 -12.00 -9.81 8.40
N SER A 46 -12.61 -8.96 7.58
CA SER A 46 -13.73 -9.39 6.74
C SER A 46 -13.32 -10.20 5.50
N GLY A 47 -12.15 -9.95 4.90
CA GLY A 47 -11.68 -10.69 3.72
C GLY A 47 -11.14 -12.09 4.02
N ARG A 48 -10.36 -12.26 5.11
CA ARG A 48 -9.69 -13.52 5.46
C ARG A 48 -10.43 -14.32 6.53
N TRP A 49 -11.04 -13.63 7.48
CA TRP A 49 -11.66 -14.23 8.66
C TRP A 49 -13.19 -14.09 8.69
N GLY A 50 -13.82 -13.61 7.61
CA GLY A 50 -15.28 -13.40 7.58
C GLY A 50 -16.10 -14.66 7.85
N SER A 51 -15.58 -15.85 7.49
CA SER A 51 -16.19 -17.16 7.80
C SER A 51 -16.09 -17.53 9.29
N HIS A 52 -15.14 -16.94 10.02
CA HIS A 52 -14.87 -17.18 11.45
C HIS A 52 -15.35 -16.04 12.36
N SER A 53 -16.12 -15.10 11.81
CA SER A 53 -16.61 -13.92 12.53
C SER A 53 -17.34 -14.27 13.83
N SER A 54 -18.21 -15.30 13.79
CA SER A 54 -18.93 -15.81 14.96
C SER A 54 -17.98 -16.34 16.06
N GLU A 55 -16.92 -17.05 15.68
CA GLU A 55 -15.92 -17.60 16.60
C GLU A 55 -15.03 -16.51 17.21
N LEU A 56 -14.79 -15.44 16.44
CA LEU A 56 -14.07 -14.25 16.89
C LEU A 56 -14.93 -13.32 17.77
N GLY A 57 -16.22 -13.65 17.98
CA GLY A 57 -17.14 -12.81 18.74
C GLY A 57 -17.49 -11.49 18.05
N VAL A 58 -17.38 -11.46 16.72
CA VAL A 58 -17.63 -10.26 15.92
C VAL A 58 -18.78 -10.52 14.95
N SER A 59 -19.85 -9.72 15.02
CA SER A 59 -20.97 -9.82 14.07
C SER A 59 -20.54 -9.38 12.68
N ASN A 60 -20.77 -10.25 11.68
CA ASN A 60 -20.57 -9.93 10.27
C ASN A 60 -21.45 -8.74 9.82
N ASP A 61 -22.67 -8.62 10.36
CA ASP A 61 -23.56 -7.51 10.06
C ASP A 61 -23.07 -6.20 10.68
N ASP A 62 -22.46 -6.24 11.88
CA ASP A 62 -21.88 -5.05 12.50
C ASP A 62 -20.61 -4.60 11.76
N LEU A 63 -19.75 -5.54 11.36
CA LEU A 63 -18.60 -5.27 10.50
C LEU A 63 -19.05 -4.62 9.20
N TYR A 64 -20.07 -5.19 8.56
CA TYR A 64 -20.62 -4.66 7.32
C TYR A 64 -21.24 -3.28 7.51
N SER A 65 -22.03 -3.09 8.57
CA SER A 65 -22.65 -1.82 8.93
C SER A 65 -21.61 -0.73 9.19
N ALA A 66 -20.51 -1.06 9.87
CA ALA A 66 -19.39 -0.15 10.09
C ALA A 66 -18.70 0.24 8.76
N LEU A 67 -18.47 -0.74 7.87
CA LEU A 67 -17.91 -0.49 6.54
C LEU A 67 -18.83 0.43 5.73
N VAL A 68 -20.14 0.16 5.67
CA VAL A 68 -21.14 0.96 4.97
C VAL A 68 -21.22 2.37 5.56
N THR A 69 -21.25 2.50 6.89
CA THR A 69 -21.29 3.80 7.57
C THR A 69 -20.09 4.66 7.18
N ASN A 70 -18.87 4.10 7.18
CA ASN A 70 -17.66 4.79 6.73
C ASN A 70 -17.70 5.12 5.21
N ALA A 71 -18.47 4.38 4.42
CA ALA A 71 -18.67 4.65 2.99
C ALA A 71 -19.65 5.80 2.70
N GLU A 72 -20.75 5.82 3.45
CA GLU A 72 -21.94 6.57 3.08
C GLU A 72 -22.14 7.81 3.94
N LYS A 73 -21.72 7.78 5.21
CA LYS A 73 -21.90 8.88 6.16
C LYS A 73 -20.64 9.72 6.27
N GLN A 74 -20.73 10.97 5.82
CA GLN A 74 -19.67 11.94 6.05
C GLN A 74 -19.74 12.40 7.52
N PRO A 75 -18.63 12.35 8.28
CA PRO A 75 -18.60 12.94 9.61
C PRO A 75 -18.46 14.46 9.56
N ASP A 76 -18.96 15.14 10.59
CA ASP A 76 -18.97 16.61 10.68
C ASP A 76 -17.56 17.19 10.52
N ASN A 77 -16.58 16.57 11.18
CA ASN A 77 -15.17 16.89 11.03
C ASN A 77 -14.42 15.77 10.30
N TRP A 78 -14.68 15.65 9.01
CA TRP A 78 -14.00 14.70 8.13
C TRP A 78 -12.48 14.96 7.97
N ASN A 79 -11.99 16.11 8.44
CA ASN A 79 -10.55 16.38 8.53
C ASN A 79 -9.88 15.66 9.69
N LEU A 80 -10.61 15.16 10.68
CA LEU A 80 -10.04 14.40 11.80
C LEU A 80 -10.43 12.92 11.77
N GLN A 81 -11.59 12.59 11.23
CA GLN A 81 -12.15 11.24 11.29
C GLN A 81 -12.93 10.88 10.03
N GLY A 82 -13.06 9.59 9.71
CA GLY A 82 -13.82 9.12 8.55
C GLY A 82 -13.36 9.73 7.23
N ARG A 83 -14.30 9.99 6.31
CA ARG A 83 -14.00 10.36 4.91
C ARG A 83 -14.93 11.46 4.41
N GLN A 84 -14.44 12.29 3.49
CA GLN A 84 -15.32 13.15 2.67
C GLN A 84 -16.07 12.26 1.68
N THR A 85 -17.27 11.80 2.05
CA THR A 85 -18.04 10.84 1.24
C THR A 85 -18.97 11.53 0.25
N GLU A 86 -19.48 12.73 0.55
CA GLU A 86 -20.49 13.39 -0.31
C GLU A 86 -19.93 13.76 -1.70
N VAL A 87 -18.74 14.38 -1.73
CA VAL A 87 -18.05 14.71 -3.00
C VAL A 87 -17.77 13.45 -3.80
N TRP A 88 -17.30 12.39 -3.14
CA TRP A 88 -17.00 11.11 -3.77
C TRP A 88 -18.24 10.43 -4.35
N LYS A 89 -19.37 10.43 -3.62
CA LYS A 89 -20.64 9.88 -4.09
C LYS A 89 -21.17 10.65 -5.30
N LYS A 90 -21.01 11.97 -5.31
CA LYS A 90 -21.50 12.83 -6.39
C LYS A 90 -20.69 12.70 -7.68
N TYR A 91 -19.36 12.71 -7.58
CA TYR A 91 -18.49 12.79 -8.76
C TYR A 91 -17.74 11.49 -9.08
N GLY A 92 -17.83 10.48 -8.22
CA GLY A 92 -17.04 9.25 -8.36
C GLY A 92 -15.54 9.47 -8.16
N MET A 93 -15.13 10.65 -7.70
CA MET A 93 -13.75 11.01 -7.38
C MET A 93 -13.78 12.15 -6.37
N HIS A 94 -12.64 12.48 -5.78
CA HIS A 94 -12.53 13.80 -5.17
C HIS A 94 -11.98 14.78 -6.18
N CYS A 95 -12.58 15.97 -6.22
CA CYS A 95 -12.21 16.98 -7.18
C CYS A 95 -11.25 18.02 -6.58
N GLY A 96 -10.34 18.57 -7.38
CA GLY A 96 -9.56 19.76 -7.02
C GLY A 96 -10.47 20.96 -6.67
N CYS A 97 -10.04 21.80 -5.72
CA CYS A 97 -10.72 23.06 -5.45
C CYS A 97 -10.51 24.04 -6.62
N ASP A 98 -11.58 24.70 -7.06
CA ASP A 98 -11.47 25.85 -7.95
C ASP A 98 -10.86 27.07 -7.22
N GLU A 99 -10.29 28.00 -7.97
CA GLU A 99 -9.60 29.20 -7.50
C GLU A 99 -10.53 30.14 -6.69
N LYS A 100 -11.84 30.12 -6.96
CA LYS A 100 -12.85 30.82 -6.14
C LYS A 100 -13.03 30.22 -4.75
N GLN A 101 -12.87 28.90 -4.60
CA GLN A 101 -12.94 28.20 -3.31
C GLN A 101 -11.67 28.38 -2.48
N ARG A 102 -10.53 28.71 -3.11
CA ARG A 102 -9.27 29.04 -2.42
C ARG A 102 -9.36 30.31 -1.56
N ARG A 103 -10.24 31.26 -1.90
CA ARG A 103 -10.28 32.60 -1.25
C ARG A 103 -11.15 32.72 0.00
N ILE A 104 -12.08 31.81 0.25
CA ILE A 104 -13.14 32.03 1.26
C ILE A 104 -12.79 31.43 2.64
N GLU A 105 -11.88 30.46 2.75
CA GLU A 105 -11.60 29.82 4.05
C GLU A 105 -10.12 29.47 4.22
N LEU A 106 -9.40 30.30 4.99
CA LEU A 106 -7.96 30.16 5.28
C LEU A 106 -7.55 28.82 5.95
N TRP A 107 -8.52 27.99 6.35
CA TRP A 107 -8.31 26.67 6.96
C TRP A 107 -8.44 25.48 5.97
N ILE A 108 -8.87 25.74 4.73
CA ILE A 108 -9.23 24.72 3.71
C ILE A 108 -8.07 24.32 2.78
N TYR A 109 -6.84 24.81 2.98
CA TYR A 109 -5.70 24.41 2.13
C TYR A 109 -5.33 22.91 2.26
N ARG A 110 -5.66 22.29 3.40
CA ARG A 110 -5.43 20.85 3.65
C ARG A 110 -6.33 19.91 2.83
N LEU A 111 -7.33 20.45 2.13
CA LEU A 111 -8.37 19.66 1.48
C LEU A 111 -7.97 19.15 0.09
N CYS A 112 -7.03 19.78 -0.64
CA CYS A 112 -6.67 19.31 -1.98
C CYS A 112 -5.77 18.07 -1.98
N SER A 113 -4.86 17.93 -1.02
CA SER A 113 -3.85 16.86 -0.97
C SER A 113 -4.29 15.61 -0.20
N ARG A 114 -5.23 15.74 0.75
CA ARG A 114 -5.96 14.57 1.29
C ARG A 114 -6.89 13.91 0.28
N ARG A 115 -7.26 14.61 -0.79
CA ARG A 115 -8.33 14.18 -1.71
C ARG A 115 -7.93 13.06 -2.65
N TYR A 116 -6.63 12.85 -2.89
CA TYR A 116 -6.24 12.04 -4.02
C TYR A 116 -5.64 10.69 -3.63
N LEU A 117 -4.64 10.62 -2.75
CA LEU A 117 -3.82 9.42 -2.58
C LEU A 117 -4.31 8.39 -1.54
N GLY A 118 -4.53 8.81 -0.30
CA GLY A 118 -5.19 7.98 0.73
C GLY A 118 -6.64 7.63 0.35
N ALA A 119 -7.20 8.38 -0.60
CA ALA A 119 -8.50 8.12 -1.20
C ALA A 119 -8.44 7.15 -2.40
N PHE A 120 -7.39 7.15 -3.22
CA PHE A 120 -7.28 6.31 -4.42
C PHE A 120 -7.09 4.84 -4.05
N TRP A 121 -6.02 4.50 -3.32
CA TRP A 121 -5.76 3.13 -2.86
C TRP A 121 -6.68 2.74 -1.71
N GLY A 122 -6.87 3.65 -0.74
CA GLY A 122 -7.75 3.40 0.39
C GLY A 122 -9.21 3.21 -0.01
N LYS A 123 -9.78 3.98 -0.95
CA LYS A 123 -11.17 3.76 -1.40
C LYS A 123 -11.30 2.67 -2.46
N HIS A 124 -10.30 2.41 -3.30
CA HIS A 124 -10.28 1.21 -4.15
C HIS A 124 -10.28 -0.06 -3.29
N GLN A 125 -9.33 -0.17 -2.36
CA GLN A 125 -9.26 -1.30 -1.43
C GLN A 125 -10.53 -1.39 -0.59
N THR A 126 -11.04 -0.27 -0.04
CA THR A 126 -12.29 -0.31 0.72
C THR A 126 -13.50 -0.71 -0.15
N GLY A 127 -13.57 -0.25 -1.41
CA GLY A 127 -14.60 -0.64 -2.36
C GLY A 127 -14.54 -2.14 -2.67
N LEU A 128 -13.34 -2.65 -2.93
CA LEU A 128 -13.07 -4.07 -3.12
C LEU A 128 -13.45 -4.89 -1.89
N SER A 129 -13.07 -4.47 -0.67
CA SER A 129 -13.45 -5.16 0.56
C SER A 129 -14.96 -5.20 0.74
N LYS A 130 -15.63 -4.04 0.58
CA LYS A 130 -17.09 -3.95 0.70
C LYS A 130 -17.81 -4.83 -0.31
N CYS A 131 -17.36 -4.79 -1.56
CA CYS A 131 -17.83 -5.66 -2.62
C CYS A 131 -17.74 -7.14 -2.23
N ARG A 132 -16.63 -7.56 -1.61
CA ARG A 132 -16.41 -8.94 -1.16
C ARG A 132 -17.25 -9.32 0.05
N VAL A 133 -17.34 -8.44 1.05
CA VAL A 133 -18.18 -8.69 2.24
C VAL A 133 -19.65 -8.72 1.84
N ALA A 134 -20.10 -7.77 1.02
CA ALA A 134 -21.46 -7.75 0.49
C ALA A 134 -21.78 -9.04 -0.26
N LYS A 135 -20.85 -9.55 -1.09
CA LYS A 135 -21.00 -10.85 -1.74
C LYS A 135 -21.11 -11.99 -0.73
N GLY A 136 -20.23 -12.04 0.27
CA GLY A 136 -20.27 -13.07 1.33
C GLY A 136 -21.56 -13.05 2.15
N LEU A 137 -22.24 -11.90 2.23
CA LEU A 137 -23.52 -11.71 2.91
C LEU A 137 -24.74 -11.76 1.96
N ASN A 138 -24.56 -12.21 0.70
CA ASN A 138 -25.61 -12.25 -0.33
C ASN A 138 -26.31 -10.90 -0.60
N LYS A 139 -25.62 -9.78 -0.41
CA LYS A 139 -26.09 -8.42 -0.71
C LYS A 139 -25.66 -8.00 -2.12
N THR A 140 -26.33 -8.53 -3.14
CA THR A 140 -25.97 -8.38 -4.57
C THR A 140 -25.94 -6.93 -5.06
N GLU A 141 -26.93 -6.11 -4.69
CA GLU A 141 -26.97 -4.69 -5.09
C GLU A 141 -25.78 -3.89 -4.55
N ASP A 142 -25.43 -4.12 -3.28
CA ASP A 142 -24.28 -3.48 -2.66
C ASP A 142 -22.96 -3.98 -3.26
N HIS A 143 -22.87 -5.27 -3.59
CA HIS A 143 -21.73 -5.83 -4.31
C HIS A 143 -21.48 -5.08 -5.63
N GLU A 144 -22.49 -4.97 -6.49
CA GLU A 144 -22.37 -4.26 -7.78
C GLU A 144 -22.02 -2.78 -7.60
N LYS A 145 -22.68 -2.10 -6.65
CA LYS A 145 -22.43 -0.71 -6.31
C LYS A 145 -20.98 -0.47 -5.88
N TYR A 146 -20.44 -1.29 -4.98
CA TYR A 146 -19.08 -1.13 -4.48
C TYR A 146 -18.02 -1.62 -5.47
N ALA A 147 -18.33 -2.62 -6.31
CA ALA A 147 -17.48 -3.02 -7.44
C ALA A 147 -17.31 -1.86 -8.43
N LYS A 148 -18.41 -1.19 -8.82
CA LYS A 148 -18.35 -0.01 -9.69
C LYS A 148 -17.52 1.12 -9.06
N ARG A 149 -17.69 1.36 -7.76
CA ARG A 149 -16.93 2.37 -7.02
C ARG A 149 -15.46 2.01 -6.83
N ALA A 150 -15.08 0.73 -6.87
CA ALA A 150 -13.68 0.32 -6.85
C ALA A 150 -12.96 0.77 -8.15
N SER A 151 -13.66 0.81 -9.28
CA SER A 151 -13.12 1.26 -10.58
C SER A 151 -13.04 2.79 -10.75
N ASN A 152 -13.49 3.56 -9.76
CA ASN A 152 -13.49 5.03 -9.80
C ASN A 152 -12.10 5.66 -9.95
N PHE A 153 -11.04 4.90 -9.69
CA PHE A 153 -9.67 5.32 -9.90
C PHE A 153 -9.40 5.77 -11.37
N LEU A 154 -10.15 5.21 -12.33
CA LEU A 154 -10.12 5.58 -13.74
C LEU A 154 -10.61 7.02 -14.01
N ASN A 155 -11.44 7.59 -13.14
CA ASN A 155 -11.96 8.94 -13.32
C ASN A 155 -10.87 10.03 -13.25
N SER A 156 -9.74 9.65 -12.65
CA SER A 156 -8.57 10.49 -12.47
C SER A 156 -7.38 10.06 -13.35
N TRP A 157 -7.59 9.12 -14.27
CA TRP A 157 -6.57 8.70 -15.22
C TRP A 157 -6.61 9.62 -16.45
N ASP A 158 -5.51 10.32 -16.71
CA ASP A 158 -5.31 11.18 -17.87
C ASP A 158 -4.30 10.52 -18.83
N ASP A 159 -4.79 10.01 -19.96
CA ASP A 159 -3.99 9.36 -21.00
C ASP A 159 -3.15 10.34 -21.83
N THR A 160 -3.43 11.64 -21.74
CA THR A 160 -2.74 12.69 -22.50
C THR A 160 -1.42 13.12 -21.86
N VAL A 161 -1.25 12.90 -20.55
CA VAL A 161 -0.02 13.24 -19.85
C VAL A 161 1.07 12.25 -20.24
N SER A 162 2.23 12.78 -20.66
CA SER A 162 3.38 11.99 -21.11
C SER A 162 4.67 12.46 -20.46
N ILE A 163 5.42 11.54 -19.87
CA ILE A 163 6.77 11.76 -19.32
C ILE A 163 7.63 10.55 -19.64
N ASP A 164 8.89 10.79 -20.02
CA ASP A 164 9.91 9.76 -20.27
C ASP A 164 9.48 8.65 -21.25
N GLY A 165 8.72 9.02 -22.29
CA GLY A 165 8.23 8.09 -23.31
C GLY A 165 7.05 7.21 -22.84
N HIS A 166 6.43 7.53 -21.71
CA HIS A 166 5.24 6.86 -21.20
C HIS A 166 4.06 7.82 -21.14
N THR A 167 2.91 7.34 -21.59
CA THR A 167 1.64 8.07 -21.54
C THR A 167 0.72 7.47 -20.49
N GLY A 168 -0.14 8.30 -19.91
CA GLY A 168 -1.10 7.87 -18.92
C GLY A 168 -0.60 8.05 -17.50
N PHE A 169 -1.08 9.10 -16.87
CA PHE A 169 -0.82 9.36 -15.46
C PHE A 169 -2.09 9.73 -14.73
N ILE A 170 -2.06 9.35 -13.48
CA ILE A 170 -3.04 9.72 -12.48
C ILE A 170 -2.89 11.23 -12.21
N GLN A 171 -3.96 11.98 -12.44
CA GLN A 171 -4.03 13.44 -12.38
C GLN A 171 -5.23 13.91 -11.56
N ASN A 172 -5.07 15.03 -10.87
CA ASN A 172 -6.19 15.65 -10.18
C ASN A 172 -7.19 16.21 -11.21
N ARG A 173 -8.47 16.28 -10.84
CA ARG A 173 -9.54 16.71 -11.74
C ARG A 173 -10.49 17.66 -11.02
N PHE A 174 -10.82 18.79 -11.64
CA PHE A 174 -11.73 19.76 -11.06
C PHE A 174 -13.19 19.28 -11.13
N GLN A 175 -14.09 19.95 -10.39
CA GLN A 175 -15.52 19.60 -10.37
C GLN A 175 -16.21 19.79 -11.72
N ASN A 176 -15.68 20.67 -12.57
CA ASN A 176 -16.12 20.88 -13.95
C ASN A 176 -15.66 19.76 -14.91
N GLY A 177 -14.89 18.78 -14.42
CA GLY A 177 -14.38 17.66 -15.19
C GLY A 177 -13.08 17.93 -15.96
N THR A 178 -12.45 19.10 -15.83
CA THR A 178 -11.14 19.36 -16.46
C THR A 178 -10.01 18.85 -15.57
N PHE A 179 -8.96 18.26 -16.16
CA PHE A 179 -7.79 17.85 -15.41
C PHE A 179 -7.01 19.06 -14.90
N ASN A 180 -6.47 18.94 -13.69
CA ASN A 180 -5.53 19.86 -13.07
C ASN A 180 -4.14 19.25 -13.21
N PHE A 181 -3.46 19.63 -14.28
CA PHE A 181 -2.15 19.09 -14.62
C PHE A 181 -1.16 19.27 -13.46
N THR A 182 -0.53 18.17 -13.08
CA THR A 182 0.61 18.11 -12.17
C THR A 182 1.69 17.31 -12.87
N ASP A 183 2.90 17.87 -12.96
CA ASP A 183 4.05 17.17 -13.52
C ASP A 183 4.22 15.82 -12.80
N PRO A 184 4.22 14.68 -13.51
CA PRO A 184 4.35 13.38 -12.87
C PRO A 184 5.58 13.19 -11.96
N ARG A 185 6.64 13.99 -12.17
CA ARG A 185 7.87 14.00 -11.36
C ARG A 185 7.75 14.82 -10.09
N HIS A 186 6.68 15.59 -9.92
CA HIS A 186 6.44 16.36 -8.71
C HIS A 186 6.61 15.48 -7.47
N CYS A 187 7.29 15.97 -6.43
CA CYS A 187 7.54 15.19 -5.20
C CYS A 187 8.36 13.90 -5.48
N SER A 188 9.37 14.02 -6.34
CA SER A 188 10.38 12.97 -6.55
C SER A 188 11.78 13.56 -6.62
N ILE A 189 12.80 12.70 -6.64
CA ILE A 189 14.19 13.12 -6.85
C ILE A 189 14.43 13.77 -8.23
N HIS A 190 13.48 13.61 -9.16
CA HIS A 190 13.50 14.21 -10.50
C HIS A 190 12.60 15.43 -10.63
N ASP A 191 12.03 15.92 -9.52
CA ASP A 191 11.21 17.13 -9.53
C ASP A 191 12.08 18.35 -9.86
N PRO A 192 11.88 19.01 -11.01
CA PRO A 192 12.67 20.19 -11.38
C PRO A 192 12.47 21.38 -10.43
N LEU A 193 11.39 21.37 -9.63
CA LEU A 193 11.07 22.41 -8.66
C LEU A 193 11.49 22.03 -7.23
N GLU A 194 12.03 20.81 -7.03
CA GLU A 194 12.39 20.26 -5.72
C GLU A 194 11.26 20.41 -4.68
N SER A 195 10.02 20.16 -5.12
CA SER A 195 8.83 20.45 -4.31
C SER A 195 8.76 19.51 -3.10
N THR A 196 8.25 20.03 -1.98
CA THR A 196 8.03 19.20 -0.81
C THR A 196 6.80 18.29 -0.99
N CYS A 197 6.96 17.01 -0.68
CA CYS A 197 5.88 16.01 -0.60
C CYS A 197 4.90 16.20 0.57
N TYR A 198 5.05 17.28 1.32
CA TYR A 198 4.27 17.55 2.52
C TYR A 198 2.99 18.30 2.21
N LEU A 199 1.95 17.93 2.95
CA LEU A 199 0.68 18.62 2.96
C LEU A 199 0.84 19.98 3.66
N ASN A 200 1.04 21.04 2.89
CA ASN A 200 1.16 22.41 3.38
C ASN A 200 0.30 23.37 2.56
N ALA A 201 0.28 24.66 2.93
CA ALA A 201 -0.55 25.66 2.26
C ALA A 201 -0.09 26.00 0.81
N ILE A 202 1.11 25.57 0.44
CA ILE A 202 1.75 25.84 -0.85
C ILE A 202 1.51 24.68 -1.83
N ASN A 203 1.56 23.43 -1.33
CA ASN A 203 1.22 22.24 -2.10
C ASN A 203 -0.30 22.23 -2.37
N THR A 204 -0.66 22.38 -3.64
CA THR A 204 -2.05 22.49 -4.10
C THR A 204 -2.39 21.58 -5.27
N ASP A 205 -1.43 20.81 -5.78
CA ASP A 205 -1.60 19.82 -6.85
C ASP A 205 -2.46 18.63 -6.41
N GLY A 206 -2.39 18.27 -5.14
CA GLY A 206 -3.20 17.21 -4.55
C GLY A 206 -2.46 15.90 -4.28
N PHE A 207 -1.15 15.85 -4.55
CA PHE A 207 -0.28 14.71 -4.24
C PHE A 207 0.42 14.92 -2.90
N TYR A 208 0.59 13.84 -2.16
CA TYR A 208 1.07 13.83 -0.77
C TYR A 208 1.85 12.53 -0.55
N GLU A 209 2.89 12.52 0.28
CA GLU A 209 3.76 11.35 0.50
C GLU A 209 4.57 10.91 -0.73
N SER A 210 4.01 10.83 -1.95
CA SER A 210 4.76 10.42 -3.13
C SER A 210 4.27 11.07 -4.43
N SER A 211 5.12 11.01 -5.45
CA SER A 211 4.86 11.50 -6.80
C SER A 211 3.75 10.73 -7.52
N THR A 212 3.09 11.35 -8.51
CA THR A 212 2.09 10.68 -9.36
C THR A 212 2.66 9.42 -10.05
N GLN A 213 3.99 9.43 -10.25
CA GLN A 213 4.73 8.32 -10.81
C GLN A 213 4.58 7.06 -9.94
N SER A 214 4.60 7.16 -8.61
CA SER A 214 4.45 5.99 -7.73
C SER A 214 3.05 5.36 -7.80
N PHE A 215 2.03 6.13 -8.20
CA PHE A 215 0.63 5.68 -8.23
C PHE A 215 0.15 5.16 -9.58
N SER A 216 0.85 5.49 -10.66
CA SER A 216 0.40 5.22 -12.05
C SER A 216 0.89 3.87 -12.58
N VAL A 217 0.65 2.78 -11.85
CA VAL A 217 1.24 1.45 -12.09
C VAL A 217 0.42 0.56 -13.06
N GLN A 218 -0.17 1.14 -14.11
CA GLN A 218 -1.03 0.38 -15.04
C GLN A 218 -0.29 -0.43 -16.11
N ARG A 219 0.99 -0.13 -16.38
CA ARG A 219 1.75 -0.78 -17.45
C ARG A 219 3.10 -1.29 -16.94
N LEU A 220 3.64 -2.27 -17.66
CA LEU A 220 4.93 -2.93 -17.39
C LEU A 220 6.15 -2.08 -17.74
N SER A 221 6.13 -1.42 -18.90
CA SER A 221 7.26 -0.60 -19.36
C SER A 221 7.64 0.52 -18.37
N PRO A 222 6.68 1.19 -17.69
CA PRO A 222 7.01 2.17 -16.66
C PRO A 222 7.47 1.57 -15.32
N LEU A 223 7.23 0.29 -15.03
CA LEU A 223 7.55 -0.29 -13.71
C LEU A 223 9.07 -0.39 -13.49
N ASN A 224 9.80 -0.77 -14.54
CA ASN A 224 11.27 -0.74 -14.53
C ASN A 224 11.78 0.69 -14.31
N ILE A 225 11.24 1.67 -15.03
CA ILE A 225 11.62 3.08 -14.86
C ILE A 225 11.34 3.57 -13.43
N ARG A 226 10.18 3.23 -12.87
CA ARG A 226 9.77 3.62 -11.51
C ARG A 226 10.73 3.09 -10.44
N VAL A 227 11.15 1.83 -10.55
CA VAL A 227 12.09 1.21 -9.60
C VAL A 227 13.55 1.64 -9.86
N TYR A 228 13.97 1.77 -11.11
CA TYR A 228 15.37 2.05 -11.47
C TYR A 228 15.73 3.53 -11.47
N GLN A 229 14.79 4.44 -11.69
CA GLN A 229 15.04 5.89 -11.70
C GLN A 229 14.73 6.54 -10.35
N GLY A 230 14.63 5.79 -9.24
CA GLY A 230 14.52 6.40 -7.90
C GLY A 230 13.18 7.07 -7.60
N TYR A 231 12.10 6.69 -8.29
CA TYR A 231 10.73 7.01 -7.87
C TYR A 231 10.21 6.05 -6.79
N PHE A 232 10.83 4.87 -6.66
CA PHE A 232 10.60 3.97 -5.54
C PHE A 232 11.31 4.49 -4.28
N ASP A 233 10.52 4.76 -3.24
CA ASP A 233 10.99 5.15 -1.93
C ASP A 233 10.58 4.11 -0.89
N VAL A 234 11.54 3.32 -0.41
CA VAL A 234 11.32 2.27 0.60
C VAL A 234 10.84 2.82 1.94
N SER A 235 11.16 4.08 2.25
CA SER A 235 10.84 4.71 3.53
C SER A 235 9.38 5.14 3.65
N ASN A 236 8.58 4.89 2.60
CA ASN A 236 7.24 5.41 2.46
C ASN A 236 6.27 4.33 1.96
N GLU A 237 5.14 4.17 2.64
CA GLU A 237 4.21 3.05 2.46
C GLU A 237 3.59 2.91 1.06
N PRO A 238 3.27 4.00 0.31
CA PRO A 238 2.76 3.88 -1.05
C PRO A 238 3.66 3.08 -2.00
N SER A 239 4.96 3.05 -1.72
CA SER A 239 5.95 2.36 -2.54
C SER A 239 6.06 0.87 -2.24
N GLN A 240 5.66 0.44 -1.05
CA GLN A 240 5.94 -0.90 -0.55
C GLN A 240 5.33 -2.01 -1.43
N GLN A 241 4.20 -1.76 -2.08
CA GLN A 241 3.58 -2.73 -2.99
C GLN A 241 4.33 -2.84 -4.35
N MET A 242 5.07 -1.82 -4.77
CA MET A 242 5.62 -1.71 -6.13
C MET A 242 6.47 -2.91 -6.58
N PRO A 243 7.38 -3.47 -5.75
CA PRO A 243 8.18 -4.63 -6.13
C PRO A 243 7.33 -5.83 -6.55
N PHE A 244 6.14 -6.02 -5.97
CA PHE A 244 5.24 -7.13 -6.26
C PHE A 244 4.31 -6.88 -7.46
N MET A 245 4.41 -5.72 -8.13
CA MET A 245 3.61 -5.44 -9.32
C MET A 245 4.06 -6.20 -10.58
N TYR A 246 5.28 -6.76 -10.58
CA TYR A 246 5.68 -7.65 -11.68
C TYR A 246 4.92 -8.98 -11.69
N HIS A 247 4.31 -9.41 -10.57
CA HIS A 247 3.40 -10.56 -10.54
C HIS A 247 2.17 -10.38 -11.44
N TYR A 248 1.61 -9.17 -11.51
CA TYR A 248 0.45 -8.87 -12.38
C TYR A 248 0.82 -8.74 -13.86
N ALA A 249 2.11 -8.88 -14.14
CA ALA A 249 2.76 -8.67 -15.41
C ALA A 249 3.43 -9.95 -15.92
N ASP A 250 3.12 -11.07 -15.28
CA ASP A 250 3.66 -12.39 -15.58
C ASP A 250 5.19 -12.49 -15.45
N GLN A 251 5.79 -11.64 -14.62
CA GLN A 251 7.25 -11.57 -14.42
C GLN A 251 7.64 -11.67 -12.92
N PRO A 252 7.21 -12.72 -12.19
CA PRO A 252 7.44 -12.83 -10.74
C PRO A 252 8.91 -12.84 -10.35
N HIS A 253 9.81 -13.31 -11.22
CA HIS A 253 11.25 -13.29 -10.98
C HIS A 253 11.76 -11.86 -10.74
N LYS A 254 11.23 -10.85 -11.44
CA LYS A 254 11.58 -9.44 -11.20
C LYS A 254 11.12 -8.99 -9.83
N SER A 255 9.94 -9.43 -9.39
CA SER A 255 9.47 -9.16 -8.04
C SER A 255 10.38 -9.77 -6.97
N THR A 256 10.81 -11.02 -7.15
CA THR A 256 11.76 -11.67 -6.24
C THR A 256 13.10 -10.94 -6.20
N LYS A 257 13.64 -10.55 -7.36
CA LYS A 257 14.86 -9.75 -7.46
C LYS A 257 14.71 -8.42 -6.72
N ARG A 258 13.60 -7.70 -6.96
CA ARG A 258 13.36 -6.38 -6.37
C ARG A 258 13.15 -6.42 -4.87
N SER A 259 12.33 -7.35 -4.39
CA SER A 259 12.10 -7.49 -2.95
C SER A 259 13.41 -7.78 -2.23
N ARG A 260 14.31 -8.54 -2.85
CA ARG A 260 15.64 -8.83 -2.29
C ARG A 260 16.58 -7.63 -2.32
N GLU A 261 16.65 -6.93 -3.45
CA GLU A 261 17.41 -5.68 -3.59
C GLU A 261 17.00 -4.68 -2.50
N VAL A 262 15.69 -4.53 -2.24
CA VAL A 262 15.17 -3.63 -1.19
C VAL A 262 15.72 -4.00 0.19
N ILE A 263 15.60 -5.26 0.60
CA ILE A 263 16.08 -5.70 1.92
C ILE A 263 17.60 -5.54 2.03
N SER A 264 18.34 -6.01 1.02
CA SER A 264 19.81 -5.97 1.03
C SER A 264 20.41 -4.56 1.09
N LYS A 265 19.75 -3.58 0.46
CA LYS A 265 20.28 -2.22 0.31
C LYS A 265 19.85 -1.29 1.44
N PHE A 266 18.63 -1.46 1.94
CA PHE A 266 18.00 -0.46 2.80
C PHE A 266 17.81 -0.94 4.25
N TYR A 267 17.94 -2.23 4.52
CA TYR A 267 17.83 -2.79 5.87
C TYR A 267 19.17 -3.32 6.36
N ASN A 268 19.48 -3.10 7.63
CA ASN A 268 20.61 -3.71 8.30
C ASN A 268 20.34 -3.89 9.81
N LEU A 269 21.30 -4.49 10.51
CA LEU A 269 21.16 -4.84 11.93
C LEU A 269 21.68 -3.76 12.90
N THR A 270 22.02 -2.56 12.41
CA THR A 270 22.47 -1.46 13.27
C THR A 270 21.28 -0.68 13.84
N ASP A 271 21.54 0.19 14.82
CA ASP A 271 20.51 1.03 15.45
C ASP A 271 19.80 1.99 14.46
N THR A 272 20.39 2.24 13.29
CA THR A 272 19.81 3.02 12.19
C THR A 272 19.49 2.15 10.97
N GLY A 273 19.20 0.87 11.22
CA GLY A 273 19.04 -0.15 10.19
C GLY A 273 17.67 -0.18 9.50
N ILE A 274 16.74 0.69 9.88
CA ILE A 274 15.47 0.89 9.18
C ILE A 274 15.57 2.13 8.26
N PRO A 275 15.02 2.09 7.04
CA PRO A 275 15.23 3.16 6.07
C PRO A 275 14.40 4.42 6.31
N GLY A 276 13.47 4.39 7.25
CA GLY A 276 12.57 5.49 7.59
C GLY A 276 12.05 5.34 9.02
N ASN A 277 11.06 6.15 9.37
CA ASN A 277 10.18 5.89 10.50
C ASN A 277 9.58 4.47 10.39
N ASP A 278 9.42 3.78 11.52
CA ASP A 278 8.71 2.48 11.54
C ASP A 278 7.18 2.65 11.42
N ASP A 279 6.73 3.89 11.22
CA ASP A 279 5.34 4.35 11.13
C ASP A 279 4.42 3.78 12.21
N SER A 280 4.82 4.03 13.46
CA SER A 280 4.06 3.70 14.65
C SER A 280 2.99 4.74 15.01
N GLU A 281 1.74 4.31 15.07
CA GLU A 281 0.66 4.96 15.80
C GLU A 281 0.81 4.71 17.30
N MET A 282 1.18 5.77 18.03
CA MET A 282 1.47 5.74 19.47
C MET A 282 2.59 4.77 19.86
N MET A 283 3.24 5.11 20.97
CA MET A 283 4.52 4.60 21.47
C MET A 283 4.58 3.08 21.78
N TRP A 284 3.62 2.27 21.32
CA TRP A 284 3.59 0.83 21.59
C TRP A 284 3.23 -0.07 20.39
N TYR A 285 2.45 0.30 19.35
CA TYR A 285 2.12 -0.65 18.27
C TYR A 285 1.83 -0.01 16.91
N SER A 286 2.86 0.21 16.11
CA SER A 286 2.84 -0.18 14.68
C SER A 286 4.26 -0.30 14.16
N GLY A 287 4.50 -1.29 13.32
CA GLY A 287 5.78 -1.50 12.65
C GLY A 287 5.52 -1.80 11.19
N ALA A 288 5.12 -0.77 10.44
CA ALA A 288 4.81 -0.91 9.02
C ALA A 288 6.06 -1.36 8.27
N MET A 289 7.20 -0.70 8.52
CA MET A 289 8.49 -1.04 7.93
C MET A 289 9.00 -2.40 8.43
N ALA A 290 8.85 -2.70 9.73
CA ALA A 290 9.23 -4.00 10.29
C ALA A 290 8.40 -5.17 9.71
N SER A 291 7.08 -5.00 9.62
CA SER A 291 6.17 -6.01 9.06
C SER A 291 6.43 -6.24 7.58
N TYR A 292 6.65 -5.14 6.84
CA TYR A 292 7.04 -5.18 5.44
C TYR A 292 8.33 -5.98 5.24
N ALA A 293 9.38 -5.70 6.03
CA ALA A 293 10.62 -6.44 5.99
C ALA A 293 10.44 -7.93 6.31
N ALA A 294 9.65 -8.24 7.35
CA ALA A 294 9.35 -9.63 7.72
C ALA A 294 8.68 -10.40 6.57
N PHE A 295 7.66 -9.81 5.93
CA PHE A 295 6.98 -10.41 4.78
C PHE A 295 7.93 -10.65 3.60
N TYR A 296 8.80 -9.68 3.30
CA TYR A 296 9.80 -9.83 2.24
C TYR A 296 10.82 -10.93 2.54
N LEU A 297 11.26 -11.03 3.80
CA LEU A 297 12.20 -12.05 4.25
C LEU A 297 11.62 -13.46 4.17
N ILE A 298 10.34 -13.65 4.49
CA ILE A 298 9.67 -14.95 4.34
C ILE A 298 9.18 -15.22 2.91
N GLY A 299 9.40 -14.28 1.98
CA GLY A 299 9.06 -14.46 0.57
C GLY A 299 7.57 -14.32 0.27
N LEU A 300 6.83 -13.52 1.02
CA LEU A 300 5.39 -13.34 0.85
C LEU A 300 5.02 -11.86 0.81
N TYR A 301 3.91 -11.51 0.15
CA TYR A 301 3.32 -10.18 0.26
C TYR A 301 1.79 -10.26 0.35
N PRO A 302 1.18 -9.83 1.47
CA PRO A 302 -0.25 -9.92 1.65
C PRO A 302 -0.97 -8.87 0.81
N LEU A 303 -1.87 -9.27 -0.08
CA LEU A 303 -2.76 -8.32 -0.76
C LEU A 303 -3.92 -7.94 0.17
N PRO A 304 -4.05 -6.66 0.58
CA PRO A 304 -5.15 -6.20 1.42
C PRO A 304 -6.50 -6.48 0.77
N ALA A 305 -7.54 -6.68 1.58
CA ALA A 305 -8.91 -6.96 1.09
C ALA A 305 -9.07 -8.26 0.28
N THR A 306 -8.05 -9.11 0.21
CA THR A 306 -8.08 -10.34 -0.57
C THR A 306 -7.68 -11.55 0.27
N ARG A 307 -8.05 -12.73 -0.25
CA ARG A 307 -7.55 -14.02 0.23
C ARG A 307 -6.27 -14.44 -0.48
N GLN A 308 -5.69 -13.63 -1.37
CA GLN A 308 -4.45 -13.95 -2.06
C GLN A 308 -3.25 -13.36 -1.31
N ILE A 309 -2.19 -14.15 -1.22
CA ILE A 309 -0.86 -13.72 -0.77
C ILE A 309 0.07 -13.92 -1.96
N LEU A 310 0.72 -12.85 -2.41
CA LEU A 310 1.68 -12.93 -3.50
C LEU A 310 2.95 -13.64 -3.02
N LEU A 311 3.51 -14.45 -3.90
CA LEU A 311 4.56 -15.40 -3.60
C LEU A 311 5.88 -14.96 -4.24
N SER A 312 6.90 -14.82 -3.41
CA SER A 312 8.31 -14.73 -3.78
C SER A 312 9.02 -15.95 -3.16
N SER A 313 10.34 -15.92 -3.04
CA SER A 313 11.09 -16.95 -2.30
C SER A 313 11.55 -16.44 -0.93
N PRO A 314 11.57 -17.29 0.09
CA PRO A 314 12.08 -16.93 1.42
C PRO A 314 13.59 -16.76 1.41
N TRP A 315 14.11 -15.99 2.37
CA TRP A 315 15.54 -15.83 2.66
C TRP A 315 16.11 -16.98 3.51
N PHE A 316 15.30 -18.01 3.74
CA PHE A 316 15.57 -19.13 4.62
C PHE A 316 15.25 -20.44 3.88
N PRO A 317 15.98 -21.54 4.18
CA PRO A 317 15.68 -22.83 3.58
C PRO A 317 14.30 -23.37 3.95
N SER A 318 13.75 -22.95 5.10
CA SER A 318 12.39 -23.29 5.53
C SER A 318 11.82 -22.20 6.45
N VAL A 319 10.52 -21.95 6.36
CA VAL A 319 9.77 -21.01 7.21
C VAL A 319 8.52 -21.70 7.76
N ASN A 320 8.34 -21.67 9.08
CA ASN A 320 7.14 -22.18 9.74
C ASN A 320 6.26 -21.02 10.20
N ILE A 321 5.02 -20.98 9.72
CA ILE A 321 4.03 -19.96 10.07
C ILE A 321 2.90 -20.66 10.83
N THR A 322 2.83 -20.41 12.14
CA THR A 322 1.76 -20.93 12.99
C THR A 322 0.62 -19.94 13.07
N ASN A 323 -0.56 -20.37 12.67
CA ASN A 323 -1.79 -19.62 12.82
C ASN A 323 -2.30 -19.77 14.25
N ALA A 324 -2.22 -18.69 15.03
CA ALA A 324 -2.61 -18.73 16.44
C ALA A 324 -4.11 -19.00 16.67
N PHE A 325 -4.96 -18.72 15.67
CA PHE A 325 -6.41 -18.92 15.78
C PHE A 325 -6.80 -20.38 15.51
N THR A 326 -6.34 -20.95 14.39
CA THR A 326 -6.66 -22.35 14.03
C THR A 326 -5.70 -23.36 14.65
N ASN A 327 -4.60 -22.90 15.26
CA ASN A 327 -3.50 -23.71 15.78
C ASN A 327 -2.88 -24.66 14.72
N THR A 328 -2.95 -24.26 13.44
CA THR A 328 -2.33 -24.97 12.33
C THR A 328 -1.00 -24.33 11.97
N THR A 329 -0.07 -25.11 11.42
CA THR A 329 1.23 -24.61 10.96
C THR A 329 1.36 -24.85 9.46
N THR A 330 1.76 -23.80 8.74
CA THR A 330 2.19 -23.86 7.34
C THR A 330 3.71 -23.84 7.29
N THR A 331 4.31 -24.85 6.69
CA THR A 331 5.75 -24.93 6.45
C THR A 331 6.02 -24.62 4.98
N ILE A 332 6.81 -23.60 4.70
CA ILE A 332 7.28 -23.25 3.36
C ILE A 332 8.72 -23.70 3.22
N ASN A 333 9.00 -24.68 2.36
CA ASN A 333 10.34 -25.16 2.09
C ASN A 333 10.88 -24.56 0.79
N ALA A 334 12.12 -24.08 0.82
CA ALA A 334 12.85 -23.63 -0.34
C ALA A 334 13.77 -24.76 -0.84
N ILE A 335 13.26 -25.57 -1.78
CA ILE A 335 14.01 -26.67 -2.37
C ILE A 335 15.06 -26.09 -3.33
N ASN A 336 16.28 -26.63 -3.28
CA ASN A 336 17.48 -26.13 -3.99
C ASN A 336 18.00 -24.76 -3.52
N PHE A 337 17.58 -24.27 -2.35
CA PHE A 337 18.12 -23.05 -1.75
C PHE A 337 19.65 -23.14 -1.57
N ASN A 338 20.40 -22.20 -2.15
CA ASN A 338 21.86 -22.13 -2.05
C ASN A 338 22.38 -20.81 -1.44
N GLY A 339 21.50 -19.93 -0.98
CA GLY A 339 21.87 -18.69 -0.32
C GLY A 339 20.97 -17.51 -0.72
N ASN A 340 21.36 -16.34 -0.23
CA ASN A 340 20.65 -15.07 -0.44
C ASN A 340 21.46 -14.08 -1.30
N GLY A 341 22.45 -14.56 -2.05
CA GLY A 341 23.24 -13.71 -2.92
C GLY A 341 22.40 -13.16 -4.08
N ASN A 342 22.97 -12.16 -4.77
CA ASN A 342 22.41 -11.57 -5.99
C ASN A 342 23.39 -11.77 -7.16
N SER A 343 24.05 -12.92 -7.18
CA SER A 343 25.14 -13.30 -8.08
C SER A 343 24.64 -14.31 -9.12
N SER A 344 25.35 -14.40 -10.24
CA SER A 344 25.17 -15.50 -11.21
C SER A 344 25.27 -16.85 -10.48
N GLY A 345 24.23 -17.69 -10.58
CA GLY A 345 24.17 -19.00 -9.93
C GLY A 345 23.35 -19.06 -8.63
N ASP A 346 22.84 -17.93 -8.11
CA ASP A 346 21.95 -17.94 -6.94
C ASP A 346 20.54 -18.44 -7.33
N ARG A 347 20.06 -19.45 -6.58
CA ARG A 347 18.78 -20.12 -6.78
C ARG A 347 17.73 -19.49 -5.88
N VAL A 348 17.27 -18.32 -6.29
CA VAL A 348 16.25 -17.57 -5.55
C VAL A 348 14.91 -17.53 -6.28
N TYR A 349 14.82 -18.00 -7.52
CA TYR A 349 13.62 -17.81 -8.33
C TYR A 349 12.70 -19.04 -8.27
N VAL A 350 11.42 -18.82 -7.98
CA VAL A 350 10.43 -19.90 -7.87
C VAL A 350 10.13 -20.47 -9.25
N ARG A 351 10.49 -21.75 -9.48
CA ARG A 351 10.26 -22.46 -10.73
C ARG A 351 9.04 -23.37 -10.67
N ASN A 352 8.74 -23.94 -9.50
CA ASN A 352 7.56 -24.77 -9.26
C ASN A 352 7.07 -24.60 -7.81
N VAL A 353 5.76 -24.77 -7.61
CA VAL A 353 5.09 -24.69 -6.31
C VAL A 353 4.22 -25.92 -6.14
N THR A 354 4.37 -26.62 -5.01
CA THR A 354 3.44 -27.65 -4.60
C THR A 354 2.83 -27.29 -3.24
N VAL A 355 1.59 -27.69 -3.02
CA VAL A 355 0.91 -27.59 -1.73
C VAL A 355 0.45 -28.99 -1.35
N ASN A 356 0.95 -29.49 -0.22
CA ASN A 356 0.73 -30.85 0.27
C ASN A 356 1.02 -31.93 -0.81
N GLY A 357 2.12 -31.74 -1.54
CA GLY A 357 2.56 -32.65 -2.60
C GLY A 357 1.83 -32.53 -3.94
N GLN A 358 0.79 -31.68 -4.05
CA GLN A 358 0.07 -31.46 -5.30
C GLN A 358 0.57 -30.20 -5.99
N THR A 359 0.75 -30.25 -7.32
CA THR A 359 1.13 -29.08 -8.13
C THR A 359 0.12 -27.95 -7.93
N TRP A 360 0.62 -26.76 -7.62
CA TRP A 360 -0.20 -25.58 -7.42
C TRP A 360 -0.43 -24.84 -8.74
N LYS A 361 -1.60 -24.24 -8.88
CA LYS A 361 -2.06 -23.52 -10.10
C LYS A 361 -1.25 -22.28 -10.45
N SER A 362 -0.54 -21.69 -9.48
CA SER A 362 0.21 -20.46 -9.67
C SER A 362 1.59 -20.50 -9.02
N ARG A 363 2.57 -19.88 -9.66
CA ARG A 363 3.88 -19.56 -9.06
C ARG A 363 3.89 -18.19 -8.38
N CYS A 364 2.83 -17.41 -8.56
CA CYS A 364 2.77 -16.01 -8.17
C CYS A 364 1.99 -15.75 -6.90
N TRP A 365 1.19 -16.70 -6.43
CA TRP A 365 0.35 -16.49 -5.25
C TRP A 365 -0.15 -17.78 -4.61
N LEU A 366 -0.46 -17.67 -3.32
CA LEU A 366 -1.11 -18.69 -2.51
C LEU A 366 -2.47 -18.17 -2.02
N ASP A 367 -3.44 -19.08 -1.88
CA ASP A 367 -4.73 -18.79 -1.24
C ASP A 367 -4.57 -18.78 0.30
N TRP A 368 -5.35 -17.94 0.97
CA TRP A 368 -5.40 -17.85 2.43
C TRP A 368 -5.69 -19.20 3.11
N ASP A 369 -6.48 -20.05 2.44
CA ASP A 369 -6.80 -21.41 2.86
C ASP A 369 -5.56 -22.25 3.19
N VAL A 370 -4.44 -22.02 2.50
CA VAL A 370 -3.16 -22.71 2.76
C VAL A 370 -2.68 -22.39 4.18
N PHE A 371 -2.79 -21.13 4.60
CA PHE A 371 -2.36 -20.64 5.91
C PHE A 371 -3.40 -20.89 7.02
N GLU A 372 -4.65 -21.06 6.64
CA GLU A 372 -5.75 -21.37 7.56
C GLU A 372 -5.73 -22.86 7.96
N LYS A 373 -5.58 -23.75 6.97
CA LYS A 373 -5.55 -25.21 7.17
C LYS A 373 -4.18 -25.73 7.60
N GLY A 374 -3.12 -24.99 7.30
CA GLY A 374 -1.75 -25.46 7.48
C GLY A 374 -1.35 -26.48 6.41
N GLY A 375 -0.14 -27.00 6.53
CA GLY A 375 0.43 -27.99 5.60
C GLY A 375 1.82 -27.61 5.12
N VAL A 376 2.25 -28.26 4.04
CA VAL A 376 3.59 -28.08 3.46
C VAL A 376 3.48 -27.43 2.09
N VAL A 377 4.24 -26.37 1.87
CA VAL A 377 4.41 -25.69 0.59
C VAL A 377 5.86 -25.86 0.15
N ASP A 378 6.12 -26.62 -0.90
CA ASP A 378 7.47 -26.76 -1.44
C ASP A 378 7.65 -25.82 -2.64
N LEU A 379 8.62 -24.91 -2.52
CA LEU A 379 9.05 -23.99 -3.56
C LEU A 379 10.33 -24.53 -4.18
N VAL A 380 10.26 -25.02 -5.41
CA VAL A 380 11.46 -25.42 -6.15
C VAL A 380 12.13 -24.17 -6.70
N LEU A 381 13.31 -23.85 -6.17
CA LEU A 381 14.08 -22.70 -6.60
C LEU A 381 15.03 -23.06 -7.75
N GLY A 382 15.23 -22.10 -8.64
CA GLY A 382 16.17 -22.18 -9.75
C GLY A 382 16.91 -20.87 -9.96
N GLU A 383 17.90 -20.91 -10.84
CA GLU A 383 18.64 -19.74 -11.31
C GLU A 383 17.76 -18.93 -12.27
N TYR A 384 18.12 -17.66 -12.52
CA TYR A 384 17.50 -16.84 -13.55
C TYR A 384 18.54 -15.83 -14.06
N GLU A 385 18.70 -15.77 -15.38
CA GLU A 385 19.52 -14.77 -16.05
C GLU A 385 18.62 -13.83 -16.85
N ASP A 386 18.71 -12.52 -16.58
CA ASP A 386 17.95 -11.50 -17.31
C ASP A 386 18.29 -11.56 -18.81
N GLY A 387 17.27 -11.71 -19.66
CA GLY A 387 17.41 -11.79 -21.12
C GLY A 387 17.75 -13.17 -21.70
N SER A 388 17.67 -14.25 -20.89
CA SER A 388 17.80 -15.63 -21.36
C SER A 388 16.48 -16.19 -21.94
N GLU A 389 16.54 -17.25 -22.76
CA GLU A 389 15.33 -17.96 -23.25
C GLU A 389 14.46 -18.52 -22.10
N ASP A 390 15.03 -18.62 -20.90
CA ASP A 390 14.37 -18.97 -19.64
C ASP A 390 13.38 -17.90 -19.11
N GLU A 391 13.41 -16.67 -19.66
CA GLU A 391 12.43 -15.61 -19.36
C GLU A 391 11.01 -16.06 -19.75
N ASP A 392 10.86 -16.73 -20.91
CA ASP A 392 9.58 -17.12 -21.50
C ASP A 392 8.90 -18.28 -20.74
N GLY A 393 9.65 -19.02 -19.92
CA GLY A 393 9.16 -20.13 -19.09
C GLY A 393 8.92 -19.79 -17.61
N ALA A 394 9.12 -18.53 -17.20
CA ALA A 394 9.13 -18.08 -15.80
C ALA A 394 7.87 -17.31 -15.33
N GLY A 395 6.79 -17.32 -16.12
CA GLY A 395 5.52 -16.67 -15.79
C GLY A 395 4.78 -17.23 -14.56
N CYS A 396 3.63 -16.67 -14.22
CA CYS A 396 2.84 -17.06 -13.08
C CYS A 396 2.14 -18.42 -13.23
N GLY A 397 1.89 -18.89 -14.45
CA GLY A 397 0.79 -19.83 -14.69
C GLY A 397 -0.52 -19.04 -14.53
N ASP A 398 -1.27 -19.28 -13.46
CA ASP A 398 -2.40 -18.40 -13.11
C ASP A 398 -1.92 -17.06 -12.54
N LEU A 399 -2.27 -15.96 -13.21
CA LEU A 399 -2.03 -14.60 -12.70
C LEU A 399 -2.81 -14.33 -11.40
N PRO A 400 -2.31 -13.44 -10.52
CA PRO A 400 -3.11 -12.93 -9.41
C PRO A 400 -4.41 -12.29 -9.93
N ALA A 401 -5.48 -12.40 -9.14
CA ALA A 401 -6.79 -11.96 -9.59
C ALA A 401 -6.88 -10.42 -9.65
N SER A 402 -7.66 -9.91 -10.60
CA SER A 402 -7.96 -8.48 -10.75
C SER A 402 -9.44 -8.29 -11.01
N LEU A 403 -10.03 -7.20 -10.51
CA LEU A 403 -11.43 -6.87 -10.78
C LEU A 403 -11.72 -6.75 -12.28
N SER A 404 -10.75 -6.26 -13.07
CA SER A 404 -10.91 -6.05 -14.51
C SER A 404 -11.02 -7.36 -15.31
N THR A 405 -10.53 -8.47 -14.77
CA THR A 405 -10.58 -9.80 -15.40
C THR A 405 -11.71 -10.66 -14.84
N GLY A 406 -12.64 -10.07 -14.09
CA GLY A 406 -13.66 -10.83 -13.35
C GLY A 406 -13.09 -11.57 -12.13
N GLY A 407 -11.85 -11.28 -11.75
CA GLY A 407 -11.25 -11.78 -10.53
C GLY A 407 -12.00 -11.28 -9.30
N TYR A 408 -12.05 -12.12 -8.27
CA TYR A 408 -12.76 -11.86 -7.02
C TYR A 408 -14.29 -11.76 -7.15
N ALA A 409 -14.83 -12.02 -8.35
CA ALA A 409 -16.27 -12.07 -8.65
C ALA A 409 -16.96 -13.23 -7.97
#